data_AF-A0A538CG51-F1
#
_entry.id   AF-A0A538CG51-F1
#
_cell.length_a   1.000
_cell.length_b   1.000
_cell.length_c   1.000
_cell.angle_alpha   90.00
_cell.angle_beta   90.00
_cell.angle_gamma   90.00
#
_symmetry.space_group_name_H-M   'P 1'
#
loop_
_entity.id
_entity.type
_entity.pdbx_description
1 polymer ?
#
loop_
_entity_poly.entity_id
_entity_poly.type
_entity_poly.pdbx_seq_one_letter_code
_entity_poly.pdbx_strand_id
1 'polypeptide(L)'
;MRRACLAMLACLLAPPAAQAAKDPVLTTLSQIESRGGAAAADAQGWRDDYTRGKVAARKLGGAPQANIRGVLSNLRSLAERKLLGSRGYPAFLILERNLEWFYDDRRSAPAYGTRTTFEGSELIWQFYPGSGWQLQPLANFGRLNGLLKLKKPAAGRLEKFADDMLTTGVQRRGSLAFEYYFPWSGGAPGWISGMATATGMQAFANLGARDGDARYTDAARSMIGVFKTPPPWGVSVQGPAGPSFLLYSQSPNVLVGNGIAQALIALDNYRATTGDADATALVDAALAEARRLL
;
A
#
# COMPACT_ATOMS: atom_id res chain seq x y z
N MET A 1 -9.15 -66.21 -51.47
CA MET A 1 -8.46 -64.99 -51.03
C MET A 1 -9.36 -63.76 -51.23
N ARG A 2 -10.09 -63.30 -50.22
CA ARG A 2 -10.73 -61.97 -50.23
C ARG A 2 -10.59 -61.37 -48.83
N ARG A 3 -9.87 -60.25 -48.75
CA ARG A 3 -9.49 -59.53 -47.53
C ARG A 3 -10.68 -58.72 -47.02
N ALA A 4 -10.98 -58.83 -45.73
CA ALA A 4 -11.93 -57.99 -45.02
C ALA A 4 -11.32 -56.59 -44.78
N CYS A 5 -12.06 -55.54 -45.11
CA CYS A 5 -11.72 -54.16 -44.74
C CYS A 5 -12.40 -53.82 -43.41
N LEU A 6 -11.62 -53.63 -42.35
CA LEU A 6 -12.06 -52.97 -41.13
C LEU A 6 -11.95 -51.46 -41.33
N ALA A 7 -13.08 -50.75 -41.27
CA ALA A 7 -13.08 -49.30 -41.15
C ALA A 7 -13.00 -48.93 -39.66
N MET A 8 -11.88 -48.33 -39.24
CA MET A 8 -11.68 -47.81 -37.90
C MET A 8 -12.24 -46.38 -37.83
N LEU A 9 -13.33 -46.18 -37.06
CA LEU A 9 -13.87 -44.85 -36.77
C LEU A 9 -12.97 -44.18 -35.71
N ALA A 10 -12.17 -43.19 -36.12
CA ALA A 10 -11.44 -42.35 -35.19
C ALA A 10 -12.37 -41.23 -34.67
N CYS A 11 -12.89 -41.39 -33.45
CA CYS A 11 -13.56 -40.31 -32.75
C CYS A 11 -12.51 -39.27 -32.30
N LEU A 12 -12.43 -38.17 -33.04
CA LEU A 12 -11.70 -36.96 -32.61
C LEU A 12 -12.44 -36.34 -31.41
N LEU A 13 -11.98 -36.62 -30.20
CA LEU A 13 -12.38 -35.88 -29.00
C LEU A 13 -11.83 -34.45 -29.13
N ALA A 14 -12.70 -33.48 -29.34
CA ALA A 14 -12.35 -32.07 -29.23
C ALA A 14 -11.83 -31.80 -27.80
N PRO A 15 -10.74 -31.05 -27.61
CA PRO A 15 -10.27 -30.68 -26.28
C PRO A 15 -11.38 -29.89 -25.57
N PRO A 16 -11.59 -30.11 -24.25
CA PRO A 16 -12.57 -29.33 -23.50
C PRO A 16 -12.25 -27.85 -23.65
N ALA A 17 -13.26 -27.04 -23.97
CA ALA A 17 -13.14 -25.59 -24.02
C ALA A 17 -12.55 -25.12 -22.68
N ALA A 18 -11.38 -24.48 -22.73
CA ALA A 18 -10.73 -23.96 -21.53
C ALA A 18 -11.69 -22.99 -20.83
N GLN A 19 -12.18 -23.37 -19.65
CA GLN A 19 -13.03 -22.52 -18.83
C GLN A 19 -12.26 -21.21 -18.57
N ALA A 20 -12.81 -20.07 -18.97
CA ALA A 20 -12.19 -18.78 -18.73
C ALA A 20 -11.86 -18.64 -17.23
N ALA A 21 -10.60 -18.34 -16.91
CA ALA A 21 -10.17 -18.17 -15.54
C ALA A 21 -11.03 -17.09 -14.86
N LYS A 22 -11.54 -17.40 -13.65
CA LYS A 22 -12.35 -16.45 -12.87
C LYS A 22 -11.50 -15.23 -12.53
N ASP A 23 -12.10 -14.04 -12.65
CA ASP A 23 -11.47 -12.78 -12.28
C ASP A 23 -11.16 -12.79 -10.76
N PRO A 24 -9.88 -12.74 -10.36
CA PRO A 24 -9.49 -12.91 -8.95
C PRO A 24 -9.94 -11.73 -8.09
N VAL A 25 -10.08 -10.53 -8.66
CA VAL A 25 -10.58 -9.35 -7.95
C VAL A 25 -12.06 -9.56 -7.63
N LEU A 26 -12.87 -9.88 -8.64
CA LEU A 26 -14.30 -10.13 -8.43
C LEU A 26 -14.56 -11.32 -7.50
N THR A 27 -13.70 -12.34 -7.56
CA THR A 27 -13.77 -13.49 -6.64
C THR A 27 -13.52 -13.05 -5.20
N THR A 28 -12.52 -12.20 -4.97
CA THR A 28 -12.22 -11.66 -3.63
C THR A 28 -13.37 -10.79 -3.12
N LEU A 29 -13.93 -9.91 -3.96
CA LEU A 29 -15.06 -9.07 -3.58
C LEU A 29 -16.30 -9.90 -3.22
N SER A 30 -16.61 -10.94 -3.99
CA SER A 30 -17.71 -11.87 -3.66
C SER A 30 -17.51 -12.58 -2.32
N GLN A 31 -16.27 -12.89 -1.94
CA GLN A 31 -15.97 -13.47 -0.64
C GLN A 31 -16.12 -12.46 0.52
N ILE A 32 -15.88 -11.18 0.28
CA ILE A 32 -16.11 -10.13 1.28
C ILE A 32 -17.62 -9.90 1.43
N GLU A 33 -18.33 -9.75 0.32
CA GLU A 33 -19.80 -9.59 0.29
C GLU A 33 -20.50 -10.74 1.03
N SER A 34 -20.08 -11.99 0.79
CA SER A 34 -20.70 -13.16 1.43
C SER A 34 -20.50 -13.23 2.95
N ARG A 35 -19.51 -12.50 3.50
CA ARG A 35 -19.28 -12.42 4.95
C ARG A 35 -20.21 -11.41 5.64
N GLY A 36 -20.84 -10.51 4.88
CA GLY A 36 -21.75 -9.49 5.41
C GLY A 36 -21.05 -8.38 6.21
N GLY A 37 -21.85 -7.57 6.91
CA GLY A 37 -21.38 -6.43 7.70
C GLY A 37 -21.00 -5.20 6.85
N ALA A 38 -20.38 -4.20 7.49
CA ALA A 38 -19.99 -2.96 6.81
C ALA A 38 -19.07 -3.21 5.60
N ALA A 39 -18.15 -4.17 5.71
CA ALA A 39 -17.23 -4.53 4.63
C ALA A 39 -17.94 -5.05 3.37
N ALA A 40 -19.16 -5.60 3.48
CA ALA A 40 -19.93 -6.04 2.33
C ALA A 40 -20.48 -4.87 1.51
N ALA A 41 -20.92 -3.79 2.17
CA ALA A 41 -21.37 -2.58 1.49
C ALA A 41 -20.21 -1.91 0.74
N ASP A 42 -19.03 -1.83 1.39
CA ASP A 42 -17.82 -1.32 0.75
C ASP A 42 -17.43 -2.16 -0.48
N ALA A 43 -17.50 -3.48 -0.37
CA ALA A 43 -17.16 -4.39 -1.46
C ALA A 43 -18.07 -4.25 -2.69
N GLN A 44 -19.36 -3.91 -2.49
CA GLN A 44 -20.27 -3.62 -3.59
C GLN A 44 -19.85 -2.35 -4.33
N GLY A 45 -19.54 -1.26 -3.61
CA GLY A 45 -19.01 -0.03 -4.22
C GLY A 45 -17.70 -0.29 -4.98
N TRP A 46 -16.80 -1.08 -4.40
CA TRP A 46 -15.54 -1.48 -5.04
C TRP A 46 -15.76 -2.31 -6.30
N ARG A 47 -16.80 -3.15 -6.35
CA ARG A 47 -17.17 -3.92 -7.55
C ARG A 47 -17.62 -2.99 -8.67
N ASP A 48 -18.39 -1.97 -8.35
CA ASP A 48 -18.86 -0.98 -9.31
C ASP A 48 -17.68 -0.18 -9.87
N ASP A 49 -16.78 0.30 -9.01
CA ASP A 49 -15.55 0.98 -9.44
C ASP A 49 -14.63 0.08 -10.27
N TYR A 50 -14.48 -1.20 -9.89
CA TYR A 50 -13.69 -2.14 -10.68
C TYR A 50 -14.27 -2.32 -12.10
N THR A 51 -15.60 -2.38 -12.20
CA THR A 51 -16.30 -2.50 -13.47
C THR A 51 -16.18 -1.21 -14.30
N ARG A 52 -16.33 -0.03 -13.66
CA ARG A 52 -16.05 1.27 -14.28
C ARG A 52 -14.61 1.37 -14.77
N GLY A 53 -13.64 0.90 -13.99
CA GLY A 53 -12.23 0.79 -14.36
C GLY A 53 -12.01 -0.01 -15.64
N LYS A 54 -12.64 -1.19 -15.74
CA LYS A 54 -12.58 -2.01 -16.96
C LYS A 54 -13.18 -1.31 -18.18
N VAL A 55 -14.28 -0.56 -18.00
CA VAL A 55 -14.90 0.25 -19.06
C VAL A 55 -13.96 1.40 -19.47
N ALA A 56 -13.41 2.13 -18.51
CA ALA A 56 -12.45 3.20 -18.75
C ALA A 56 -11.22 2.70 -19.52
N ALA A 57 -10.65 1.55 -19.15
CA ALA A 57 -9.53 0.93 -19.84
C ALA A 57 -9.82 0.53 -21.29
N ARG A 58 -11.10 0.34 -21.67
CA ARG A 58 -11.52 0.06 -23.05
C ARG A 58 -11.79 1.34 -23.85
N LYS A 59 -12.34 2.38 -23.19
CA LYS A 59 -12.75 3.63 -23.84
C LYS A 59 -11.63 4.66 -23.98
N LEU A 60 -10.71 4.70 -23.02
CA LEU A 60 -9.57 5.62 -23.06
C LEU A 60 -8.51 5.12 -24.04
N GLY A 61 -7.75 6.04 -24.61
CA GLY A 61 -6.54 5.76 -25.39
C GLY A 61 -5.28 6.34 -24.72
N GLY A 62 -4.11 5.97 -25.24
CA GLY A 62 -2.82 6.57 -24.84
C GLY A 62 -2.48 6.43 -23.35
N ALA A 63 -1.85 7.47 -22.80
CA ALA A 63 -1.38 7.47 -21.41
C ALA A 63 -2.50 7.27 -20.37
N PRO A 64 -3.69 7.91 -20.46
CA PRO A 64 -4.81 7.61 -19.56
C PRO A 64 -5.17 6.12 -19.52
N GLN A 65 -5.26 5.47 -20.69
CA GLN A 65 -5.54 4.04 -20.78
C GLN A 65 -4.47 3.19 -20.09
N ALA A 66 -3.20 3.50 -20.32
CA ALA A 66 -2.07 2.78 -19.73
C ALA A 66 -2.09 2.86 -18.19
N ASN A 67 -2.41 4.04 -17.64
CA ASN A 67 -2.49 4.22 -16.18
C ASN A 67 -3.67 3.46 -15.55
N ILE A 68 -4.87 3.53 -16.14
CA ILE A 68 -6.01 2.74 -15.63
C ILE A 68 -5.72 1.24 -15.69
N ARG A 69 -5.12 0.74 -16.80
CA ARG A 69 -4.72 -0.68 -16.91
C ARG A 69 -3.69 -1.06 -15.84
N GLY A 70 -2.75 -0.17 -15.55
CA GLY A 70 -1.79 -0.33 -14.46
C GLY A 70 -2.44 -0.52 -13.10
N VAL A 71 -3.36 0.37 -12.73
CA VAL A 71 -4.09 0.27 -11.45
C VAL A 71 -4.91 -1.02 -11.37
N LEU A 72 -5.61 -1.40 -12.44
CA LEU A 72 -6.34 -2.67 -12.49
C LEU A 72 -5.41 -3.88 -12.35
N SER A 73 -4.22 -3.83 -12.95
CA SER A 73 -3.19 -4.87 -12.80
C SER A 73 -2.70 -4.96 -11.36
N ASN A 74 -2.55 -3.84 -10.66
CA ASN A 74 -2.13 -3.82 -9.26
C ASN A 74 -3.18 -4.47 -8.35
N LEU A 75 -4.47 -4.16 -8.55
CA LEU A 75 -5.59 -4.83 -7.85
C LEU A 75 -5.59 -6.33 -8.11
N ARG A 76 -5.39 -6.73 -9.37
CA ARG A 76 -5.31 -8.15 -9.76
C ARG A 76 -4.16 -8.85 -9.06
N SER A 77 -2.97 -8.25 -9.03
CA SER A 77 -1.79 -8.81 -8.35
C SER A 77 -2.04 -9.03 -6.86
N LEU A 78 -2.69 -8.07 -6.17
CA LEU A 78 -3.07 -8.22 -4.77
C LEU A 78 -4.09 -9.35 -4.58
N ALA A 79 -5.07 -9.49 -5.46
CA ALA A 79 -6.08 -10.53 -5.38
C ALA A 79 -5.49 -11.93 -5.61
N GLU A 80 -4.65 -12.11 -6.63
CA GLU A 80 -3.97 -13.36 -6.94
C GLU A 80 -3.08 -13.82 -5.78
N ARG A 81 -2.47 -12.86 -5.07
CA ARG A 81 -1.65 -13.11 -3.87
C ARG A 81 -2.45 -13.18 -2.57
N LYS A 82 -3.79 -13.14 -2.64
CA LYS A 82 -4.71 -13.18 -1.48
C LYS A 82 -4.49 -12.04 -0.48
N LEU A 83 -3.99 -10.90 -0.94
CA LEU A 83 -3.74 -9.72 -0.12
C LEU A 83 -4.85 -8.67 -0.22
N LEU A 84 -5.65 -8.68 -1.30
CA LEU A 84 -6.65 -7.64 -1.57
C LEU A 84 -7.71 -7.55 -0.47
N GLY A 85 -8.08 -8.67 0.17
CA GLY A 85 -9.16 -8.69 1.18
C GLY A 85 -8.98 -7.66 2.30
N SER A 86 -7.81 -7.61 2.94
CA SER A 86 -7.54 -6.66 4.02
C SER A 86 -7.02 -5.30 3.53
N ARG A 87 -6.98 -5.10 2.21
CA ARG A 87 -6.45 -3.91 1.52
C ARG A 87 -7.51 -3.23 0.65
N GLY A 88 -8.76 -3.67 0.73
CA GLY A 88 -9.83 -3.23 -0.15
C GLY A 88 -9.94 -1.71 -0.18
N TYR A 89 -10.13 -1.08 0.97
CA TYR A 89 -10.29 0.37 1.06
C TYR A 89 -9.17 1.17 0.39
N PRO A 90 -7.89 1.10 0.81
CA PRO A 90 -6.84 1.91 0.19
C PRO A 90 -6.58 1.54 -1.28
N ALA A 91 -6.75 0.27 -1.67
CA ALA A 91 -6.53 -0.14 -3.06
C ALA A 91 -7.64 0.36 -4.00
N PHE A 92 -8.89 0.38 -3.56
CA PHE A 92 -10.00 0.90 -4.34
C PHE A 92 -10.11 2.42 -4.29
N LEU A 93 -9.72 3.08 -3.20
CA LEU A 93 -9.53 4.53 -3.17
C LEU A 93 -8.56 4.98 -4.26
N ILE A 94 -7.48 4.23 -4.50
CA ILE A 94 -6.55 4.49 -5.61
C ILE A 94 -7.23 4.36 -6.97
N LEU A 95 -8.05 3.32 -7.18
CA LEU A 95 -8.79 3.17 -8.43
C LEU A 95 -9.77 4.33 -8.65
N GLU A 96 -10.51 4.71 -7.61
CA GLU A 96 -11.48 5.80 -7.63
C GLU A 96 -10.81 7.12 -8.04
N ARG A 97 -9.70 7.52 -7.41
CA ARG A 97 -8.99 8.76 -7.77
C ARG A 97 -8.44 8.75 -9.20
N ASN A 98 -8.07 7.58 -9.70
CA ASN A 98 -7.63 7.44 -11.08
C ASN A 98 -8.79 7.50 -12.08
N LEU A 99 -9.96 6.95 -11.72
CA LEU A 99 -11.18 7.09 -12.49
C LEU A 99 -11.63 8.56 -12.56
N GLU A 100 -11.65 9.24 -11.42
CA GLU A 100 -11.96 10.67 -11.31
C GLU A 100 -11.07 11.47 -12.28
N TRP A 101 -9.75 11.32 -12.18
CA TRP A 101 -8.80 12.10 -12.99
C TRP A 101 -8.88 11.78 -14.49
N PHE A 102 -8.82 10.51 -14.87
CA PHE A 102 -8.63 10.11 -16.28
C PHE A 102 -9.94 9.91 -17.04
N TYR A 103 -10.96 9.41 -16.35
CA TYR A 103 -12.20 8.98 -16.99
C TYR A 103 -13.34 9.97 -16.81
N ASP A 104 -13.48 10.55 -15.63
CA ASP A 104 -14.55 11.50 -15.33
C ASP A 104 -14.14 12.91 -15.77
N ASP A 105 -13.00 13.42 -15.29
CA ASP A 105 -12.48 14.76 -15.61
C ASP A 105 -11.76 14.87 -16.97
N ARG A 106 -11.47 13.73 -17.62
CA ARG A 106 -10.77 13.66 -18.92
C ARG A 106 -9.40 14.36 -18.95
N ARG A 107 -8.68 14.36 -17.82
CA ARG A 107 -7.37 15.01 -17.71
C ARG A 107 -6.26 14.18 -18.36
N SER A 108 -5.23 14.88 -18.83
CA SER A 108 -4.00 14.27 -19.34
C SER A 108 -3.18 13.66 -18.20
N ALA A 109 -2.27 12.74 -18.56
CA ALA A 109 -1.28 12.22 -17.62
C ALA A 109 -0.26 13.32 -17.30
N PRO A 110 -0.04 13.66 -16.02
CA PRO A 110 0.97 14.65 -15.65
C PRO A 110 2.38 14.05 -15.72
N ALA A 111 3.40 14.85 -15.40
CA ALA A 111 4.77 14.38 -15.33
C ALA A 111 4.98 13.39 -14.17
N TYR A 112 5.94 12.47 -14.32
CA TYR A 112 6.37 11.58 -13.23
C TYR A 112 6.72 12.39 -11.98
N GLY A 113 6.26 11.91 -10.81
CA GLY A 113 6.56 12.53 -9.53
C GLY A 113 5.70 13.76 -9.20
N THR A 114 4.81 14.19 -10.09
CA THR A 114 3.83 15.23 -9.80
C THR A 114 3.01 14.84 -8.56
N ARG A 115 2.79 15.79 -7.65
CA ARG A 115 1.97 15.59 -6.46
C ARG A 115 0.71 16.44 -6.49
N THR A 116 -0.38 15.88 -5.98
CA THR A 116 -1.67 16.59 -5.85
C THR A 116 -2.45 16.09 -4.64
N THR A 117 -3.55 16.76 -4.34
CA THR A 117 -4.65 16.28 -3.50
C THR A 117 -5.93 16.17 -4.36
N PHE A 118 -6.97 15.52 -3.84
CA PHE A 118 -8.29 15.44 -4.46
C PHE A 118 -9.33 16.11 -3.54
N GLU A 119 -10.50 16.45 -4.08
CA GLU A 119 -11.53 17.14 -3.28
C GLU A 119 -11.95 16.29 -2.06
N GLY A 120 -12.23 16.96 -0.94
CA GLY A 120 -12.65 16.30 0.32
C GLY A 120 -11.53 15.71 1.18
N SER A 121 -10.30 15.60 0.66
CA SER A 121 -9.16 15.09 1.43
C SER A 121 -7.86 15.84 1.15
N GLU A 122 -7.06 16.03 2.19
CA GLU A 122 -5.72 16.59 2.05
C GLU A 122 -4.64 15.54 1.76
N LEU A 123 -5.02 14.25 1.66
CA LEU A 123 -4.09 13.17 1.35
C LEU A 123 -3.31 13.47 0.06
N ILE A 124 -2.00 13.31 0.14
CA ILE A 124 -1.06 13.53 -0.94
C ILE A 124 -0.97 12.28 -1.81
N TRP A 125 -1.17 12.52 -3.10
CA TRP A 125 -1.03 11.58 -4.18
C TRP A 125 0.20 11.93 -5.01
N GLN A 126 0.84 10.94 -5.60
CA GLN A 126 1.92 11.15 -6.54
C GLN A 126 1.71 10.31 -7.80
N PHE A 127 2.00 10.91 -8.94
CA PHE A 127 1.81 10.27 -10.23
C PHE A 127 3.01 9.41 -10.64
N TYR A 128 2.72 8.18 -11.06
CA TYR A 128 3.67 7.22 -11.63
C TYR A 128 3.15 6.74 -12.98
N PRO A 129 3.82 7.06 -14.11
CA PRO A 129 3.41 6.59 -15.42
C PRO A 129 3.25 5.07 -15.45
N GLY A 130 2.10 4.61 -15.95
CA GLY A 130 1.75 3.19 -16.01
C GLY A 130 1.24 2.62 -14.69
N SER A 131 1.19 3.40 -13.61
CA SER A 131 0.53 3.05 -12.34
C SER A 131 -0.46 4.11 -11.87
N GLY A 132 -0.59 5.24 -12.57
CA GLY A 132 -1.55 6.28 -12.23
C GLY A 132 -1.16 7.10 -11.00
N TRP A 133 -2.15 7.76 -10.42
CA TRP A 133 -2.06 8.40 -9.11
C TRP A 133 -1.97 7.34 -8.01
N GLN A 134 -0.97 7.46 -7.15
CA GLN A 134 -0.72 6.54 -6.06
C GLN A 134 -0.67 7.30 -4.74
N LEU A 135 -1.30 6.76 -3.71
CA LEU A 135 -1.17 7.27 -2.35
C LEU A 135 0.31 7.19 -1.93
N GLN A 136 0.83 8.24 -1.29
CA GLN A 136 2.24 8.32 -0.88
C GLN A 136 2.40 8.35 0.64
N PRO A 137 2.59 7.20 1.32
CA PRO A 137 2.79 7.16 2.76
C PRO A 137 3.83 8.15 3.27
N LEU A 138 5.04 8.16 2.70
CA LEU A 138 6.12 9.06 3.13
C LEU A 138 5.75 10.54 2.97
N ALA A 139 5.16 10.93 1.83
CA ALA A 139 4.81 12.33 1.59
C ALA A 139 3.75 12.82 2.57
N ASN A 140 2.75 11.96 2.86
CA ASN A 140 1.70 12.27 3.82
C ASN A 140 2.23 12.39 5.25
N PHE A 141 3.03 11.45 5.73
CA PHE A 141 3.62 11.55 7.07
C PHE A 141 4.60 12.72 7.19
N GLY A 142 5.36 13.02 6.14
CA GLY A 142 6.16 14.23 6.07
C GLY A 142 5.32 15.51 6.21
N ARG A 143 4.14 15.56 5.56
CA ARG A 143 3.19 16.67 5.71
C ARG A 143 2.63 16.76 7.11
N LEU A 144 2.21 15.65 7.72
CA LEU A 144 1.70 15.65 9.09
C LEU A 144 2.75 16.17 10.08
N ASN A 145 3.99 15.68 9.99
CA ASN A 145 5.11 16.21 10.78
C ASN A 145 5.37 17.70 10.51
N GLY A 146 5.23 18.16 9.26
CA GLY A 146 5.33 19.57 8.92
C GLY A 146 4.23 20.43 9.54
N LEU A 147 2.98 19.95 9.51
CA LEU A 147 1.82 20.62 10.10
C LEU A 147 1.95 20.69 11.63
N LEU A 148 2.49 19.66 12.28
CA LEU A 148 2.75 19.63 13.73
C LEU A 148 3.74 20.71 14.19
N LYS A 149 4.62 21.18 13.30
CA LYS A 149 5.57 22.28 13.59
C LYS A 149 4.95 23.67 13.50
N LEU A 150 3.72 23.79 13.01
CA LEU A 150 3.03 25.08 12.94
C LEU A 150 2.64 25.53 14.35
N LYS A 151 2.89 26.81 14.66
CA LYS A 151 2.49 27.40 15.96
C LYS A 151 0.98 27.42 16.17
N LYS A 152 0.21 27.57 15.09
CA LYS A 152 -1.26 27.68 15.09
C LYS A 152 -1.83 26.97 13.86
N PRO A 153 -1.88 25.63 13.84
CA PRO A 153 -2.62 24.91 12.80
C PRO A 153 -4.10 25.27 12.88
N ALA A 154 -4.82 25.20 11.76
CA ALA A 154 -6.28 25.32 11.78
C ALA A 154 -6.86 24.22 12.68
N ALA A 155 -7.87 24.58 13.48
CA ALA A 155 -8.49 23.67 14.44
C ALA A 155 -9.02 22.40 13.74
N GLY A 156 -8.74 21.22 14.30
CA GLY A 156 -9.19 19.92 13.77
C GLY A 156 -8.47 19.45 12.50
N ARG A 157 -7.59 20.27 11.90
CA ARG A 157 -6.95 19.92 10.62
C ARG A 157 -5.94 18.78 10.77
N LEU A 158 -5.19 18.76 11.87
CA LEU A 158 -4.18 17.72 12.12
C LEU A 158 -4.83 16.37 12.35
N GLU A 159 -5.87 16.36 13.18
CA GLU A 159 -6.68 15.24 13.57
C GLU A 159 -7.41 14.67 12.34
N LYS A 160 -8.05 15.54 11.55
CA LYS A 160 -8.67 15.11 10.28
C LYS A 160 -7.63 14.50 9.34
N PHE A 161 -6.46 15.12 9.17
CA PHE A 161 -5.42 14.59 8.28
C PHE A 161 -4.88 13.24 8.78
N ALA A 162 -4.70 13.10 10.09
CA ALA A 162 -4.25 11.86 10.72
C ALA A 162 -5.31 10.76 10.65
N ASP A 163 -6.59 11.10 10.82
CA ASP A 163 -7.72 10.18 10.69
C ASP A 163 -7.85 9.71 9.23
N ASP A 164 -7.82 10.64 8.25
CA ASP A 164 -7.78 10.32 6.82
C ASP A 164 -6.63 9.34 6.54
N MET A 165 -5.43 9.57 7.12
CA MET A 165 -4.32 8.64 7.01
C MET A 165 -4.64 7.28 7.64
N LEU A 166 -5.11 7.22 8.89
CA LEU A 166 -5.42 5.97 9.59
C LEU A 166 -6.41 5.09 8.81
N THR A 167 -7.38 5.68 8.10
CA THR A 167 -8.30 4.90 7.25
C THR A 167 -7.59 4.11 6.15
N THR A 168 -6.44 4.58 5.68
CA THR A 168 -5.63 3.91 4.64
C THR A 168 -4.67 2.86 5.20
N GLY A 169 -4.57 2.78 6.54
CA GLY A 169 -3.73 1.82 7.23
C GLY A 169 -4.25 0.39 7.09
N VAL A 170 -3.34 -0.57 7.04
CA VAL A 170 -3.66 -1.99 6.88
C VAL A 170 -2.93 -2.83 7.91
N GLN A 171 -3.60 -3.87 8.41
CA GLN A 171 -3.01 -4.80 9.36
C GLN A 171 -2.14 -5.84 8.63
N ARG A 172 -0.88 -5.95 9.05
CA ARG A 172 0.13 -6.90 8.57
C ARG A 172 0.62 -7.73 9.75
N ARG A 173 0.09 -8.96 9.89
CA ARG A 173 0.45 -9.87 11.00
C ARG A 173 0.37 -9.20 12.38
N GLY A 174 -0.70 -8.42 12.61
CA GLY A 174 -0.95 -7.71 13.87
C GLY A 174 -0.25 -6.36 14.03
N SER A 175 0.51 -5.91 13.03
CA SER A 175 1.10 -4.56 12.99
C SER A 175 0.35 -3.67 12.01
N LEU A 176 0.04 -2.45 12.42
CA LEU A 176 -0.41 -1.41 11.51
C LEU A 176 0.72 -1.05 10.52
N ALA A 177 0.37 -0.91 9.25
CA ALA A 177 1.31 -0.49 8.22
C ALA A 177 0.62 0.34 7.14
N PHE A 178 1.42 1.10 6.40
CA PHE A 178 0.99 1.93 5.28
C PHE A 178 1.76 1.50 4.03
N GLU A 179 1.02 1.00 3.05
CA GLU A 179 1.57 0.31 1.89
C GLU A 179 1.63 1.18 0.64
N TYR A 180 2.52 0.80 -0.25
CA TYR A 180 2.60 1.28 -1.62
C TYR A 180 1.93 0.26 -2.54
N TYR A 181 0.94 0.69 -3.32
CA TYR A 181 0.06 -0.19 -4.11
C TYR A 181 0.42 -0.24 -5.60
N PHE A 182 1.69 -0.03 -5.93
CA PHE A 182 2.23 -0.13 -7.28
C PHE A 182 3.55 -0.89 -7.30
N PRO A 183 3.93 -1.50 -8.43
CA PRO A 183 5.21 -2.17 -8.56
C PRO A 183 6.36 -1.17 -8.58
N TRP A 184 7.43 -1.49 -7.85
CA TRP A 184 8.62 -0.65 -7.81
C TRP A 184 9.88 -1.51 -7.64
N SER A 185 10.92 -1.21 -8.44
CA SER A 185 12.20 -1.93 -8.41
C SER A 185 12.04 -3.46 -8.50
N GLY A 186 11.17 -3.93 -9.39
CA GLY A 186 10.89 -5.35 -9.60
C GLY A 186 9.98 -6.01 -8.54
N GLY A 187 9.60 -5.31 -7.47
CA GLY A 187 8.66 -5.83 -6.49
C GLY A 187 7.19 -5.59 -6.85
N ALA A 188 6.33 -6.52 -6.42
CA ALA A 188 4.88 -6.44 -6.59
C ALA A 188 4.23 -5.44 -5.60
N PRO A 189 3.05 -4.88 -5.91
CA PRO A 189 2.33 -3.95 -5.01
C PRO A 189 2.05 -4.56 -3.63
N GLY A 190 1.86 -3.69 -2.63
CA GLY A 190 1.65 -4.04 -1.22
C GLY A 190 2.94 -4.12 -0.41
N TRP A 191 3.99 -3.44 -0.87
CA TRP A 191 5.26 -3.28 -0.16
C TRP A 191 5.22 -2.07 0.78
N ILE A 192 6.11 -2.05 1.76
CA ILE A 192 6.22 -1.01 2.78
C ILE A 192 7.64 -0.44 2.81
N SER A 193 7.77 0.72 3.43
CA SER A 193 9.06 1.40 3.59
C SER A 193 9.40 1.64 5.05
N GLY A 194 10.60 1.27 5.48
CA GLY A 194 11.06 1.53 6.85
C GLY A 194 11.11 3.02 7.15
N MET A 195 11.60 3.83 6.21
CA MET A 195 11.61 5.28 6.35
C MET A 195 10.19 5.86 6.47
N ALA A 196 9.25 5.45 5.61
CA ALA A 196 7.87 5.94 5.69
C ALA A 196 7.19 5.51 7.01
N THR A 197 7.41 4.26 7.43
CA THR A 197 6.84 3.71 8.66
C THR A 197 7.36 4.45 9.88
N ALA A 198 8.68 4.67 10.00
CA ALA A 198 9.26 5.42 11.12
C ALA A 198 8.79 6.88 11.13
N THR A 199 8.72 7.53 9.96
CA THR A 199 8.19 8.91 9.83
C THR A 199 6.73 8.99 10.31
N GLY A 200 5.93 7.96 10.04
CA GLY A 200 4.54 7.86 10.51
C GLY A 200 4.43 7.60 12.01
N MET A 201 5.28 6.74 12.57
CA MET A 201 5.36 6.53 14.02
C MET A 201 5.69 7.83 14.75
N GLN A 202 6.68 8.58 14.25
CA GLN A 202 7.01 9.91 14.75
C GLN A 202 5.80 10.85 14.68
N ALA A 203 5.10 10.91 13.53
CA ALA A 203 3.99 11.82 13.34
C ALA A 203 2.81 11.53 14.30
N PHE A 204 2.40 10.26 14.38
CA PHE A 204 1.31 9.85 15.24
C PHE A 204 1.66 9.95 16.74
N ALA A 205 2.88 9.60 17.15
CA ALA A 205 3.28 9.78 18.54
C ALA A 205 3.29 11.24 18.96
N ASN A 206 3.81 12.14 18.12
CA ASN A 206 3.81 13.57 18.41
C ASN A 206 2.39 14.15 18.45
N LEU A 207 1.50 13.72 17.54
CA LEU A 207 0.11 14.17 17.56
C LEU A 207 -0.62 13.68 18.82
N GLY A 208 -0.52 12.40 19.14
CA GLY A 208 -1.16 11.83 20.33
C GLY A 208 -0.60 12.43 21.63
N ALA A 209 0.70 12.68 21.72
CA ALA A 209 1.29 13.35 22.88
C ALA A 209 0.85 14.81 23.02
N ARG A 210 0.66 15.52 21.89
CA ARG A 210 0.21 16.91 21.86
C ARG A 210 -1.25 17.05 22.30
N ASP A 211 -2.13 16.22 21.76
CA ASP A 211 -3.58 16.38 21.92
C ASP A 211 -4.15 15.45 23.02
N GLY A 212 -3.37 14.51 23.54
CA GLY A 212 -3.79 13.53 24.54
C GLY A 212 -4.66 12.39 24.00
N ASP A 213 -4.78 12.27 22.67
CA ASP A 213 -5.57 11.22 22.03
C ASP A 213 -4.76 9.92 21.85
N ALA A 214 -5.10 8.92 22.65
CA ALA A 214 -4.42 7.63 22.69
C ALA A 214 -4.48 6.88 21.35
N ARG A 215 -5.47 7.14 20.48
CA ARG A 215 -5.61 6.46 19.18
C ARG A 215 -4.35 6.60 18.34
N TYR A 216 -3.73 7.79 18.35
CA TYR A 216 -2.53 8.04 17.56
C TYR A 216 -1.29 7.38 18.18
N THR A 217 -1.12 7.44 19.50
CA THR A 217 -0.01 6.74 20.16
C THR A 217 -0.13 5.21 20.02
N ASP A 218 -1.35 4.67 20.06
CA ASP A 218 -1.60 3.24 19.88
C ASP A 218 -1.34 2.79 18.44
N ALA A 219 -1.73 3.63 17.46
CA ALA A 219 -1.39 3.40 16.06
C ALA A 219 0.15 3.38 15.87
N ALA A 220 0.86 4.37 16.41
CA ALA A 220 2.32 4.43 16.36
C ALA A 220 2.96 3.20 17.04
N ARG A 221 2.45 2.77 18.20
CA ARG A 221 2.91 1.57 18.90
C ARG A 221 2.67 0.31 18.08
N SER A 222 1.51 0.15 17.46
CA SER A 222 1.21 -1.00 16.60
C SER A 222 2.20 -1.13 15.42
N MET A 223 2.67 0.00 14.88
CA MET A 223 3.64 0.01 13.78
C MET A 223 5.03 -0.52 14.17
N ILE A 224 5.40 -0.59 15.46
CA ILE A 224 6.72 -1.11 15.88
C ILE A 224 6.96 -2.55 15.37
N GLY A 225 5.90 -3.35 15.26
CA GLY A 225 6.00 -4.73 14.81
C GLY A 225 6.51 -4.87 13.37
N VAL A 226 6.36 -3.83 12.54
CA VAL A 226 6.97 -3.75 11.20
C VAL A 226 8.50 -3.82 11.27
N PHE A 227 9.11 -3.20 12.28
CA PHE A 227 10.57 -3.19 12.48
C PHE A 227 11.09 -4.43 13.21
N LYS A 228 10.20 -5.21 13.83
CA LYS A 228 10.50 -6.50 14.45
C LYS A 228 10.31 -7.69 13.50
N THR A 229 9.74 -7.45 12.32
CA THR A 229 9.35 -8.50 11.36
C THR A 229 10.23 -8.47 10.10
N PRO A 230 10.66 -9.62 9.57
CA PRO A 230 11.40 -9.67 8.32
C PRO A 230 10.52 -9.39 7.08
N PRO A 231 11.12 -9.00 5.94
CA PRO A 231 10.40 -8.92 4.67
C PRO A 231 9.81 -10.29 4.27
N PRO A 232 8.69 -10.32 3.51
CA PRO A 232 8.01 -9.17 2.95
C PRO A 232 7.08 -8.47 3.96
N TRP A 233 6.89 -9.01 5.16
CA TRP A 233 5.85 -8.55 6.09
C TRP A 233 6.25 -7.33 6.91
N GLY A 234 7.53 -7.23 7.26
CA GLY A 234 8.15 -6.06 7.87
C GLY A 234 9.36 -5.56 7.08
N VAL A 235 10.22 -4.80 7.74
CA VAL A 235 11.40 -4.15 7.14
C VAL A 235 12.72 -4.54 7.82
N SER A 236 12.67 -5.45 8.78
CA SER A 236 13.84 -5.85 9.58
C SER A 236 14.72 -6.82 8.81
N VAL A 237 16.01 -6.55 8.74
CA VAL A 237 17.03 -7.51 8.27
C VAL A 237 18.12 -7.62 9.31
N GLN A 238 18.50 -8.85 9.66
CA GLN A 238 19.52 -9.08 10.68
C GLN A 238 20.91 -8.76 10.12
N GLY A 239 21.60 -7.81 10.75
CA GLY A 239 23.01 -7.53 10.53
C GLY A 239 23.90 -8.14 11.62
N PRO A 240 25.23 -8.02 11.49
CA PRO A 240 26.18 -8.60 12.44
C PRO A 240 26.11 -8.00 13.85
N ALA A 241 25.79 -6.71 14.00
CA ALA A 241 25.74 -6.03 15.30
C ALA A 241 24.31 -5.72 15.78
N GLY A 242 23.31 -5.92 14.94
CA GLY A 242 21.91 -5.65 15.23
C GLY A 242 21.04 -5.64 13.97
N PRO A 243 19.73 -5.34 14.09
CA PRO A 243 18.88 -5.21 12.92
C PRO A 243 19.21 -3.94 12.13
N SER A 244 19.11 -4.02 10.81
CA SER A 244 19.02 -2.87 9.90
C SER A 244 17.63 -2.81 9.28
N PHE A 245 17.24 -1.65 8.77
CA PHE A 245 15.88 -1.40 8.29
C PHE A 245 15.84 -1.09 6.81
N LEU A 246 15.08 -1.87 6.07
CA LEU A 246 14.91 -1.72 4.64
C LEU A 246 14.14 -0.43 4.31
N LEU A 247 14.66 0.34 3.36
CA LEU A 247 13.88 1.40 2.73
C LEU A 247 12.72 0.80 1.91
N TYR A 248 12.94 -0.37 1.31
CA TYR A 248 12.01 -1.05 0.41
C TYR A 248 11.86 -2.52 0.83
N SER A 249 10.72 -2.92 1.41
CA SER A 249 10.51 -4.30 1.91
C SER A 249 10.55 -5.36 0.81
N GLN A 250 10.37 -4.96 -0.45
CA GLN A 250 10.42 -5.81 -1.64
C GLN A 250 11.84 -6.06 -2.16
N SER A 251 12.84 -5.31 -1.66
CA SER A 251 14.23 -5.40 -2.10
C SER A 251 15.12 -5.75 -0.90
N PRO A 252 14.99 -6.97 -0.33
CA PRO A 252 15.57 -7.31 0.97
C PRO A 252 17.11 -7.32 1.00
N ASN A 253 17.74 -7.36 -0.17
CA ASN A 253 19.20 -7.37 -0.32
C ASN A 253 19.77 -5.97 -0.56
N VAL A 254 18.95 -4.92 -0.51
CA VAL A 254 19.36 -3.54 -0.81
C VAL A 254 19.17 -2.67 0.42
N LEU A 255 20.27 -2.38 1.10
CA LEU A 255 20.33 -1.39 2.16
C LEU A 255 20.56 -0.01 1.56
N VAL A 256 19.71 0.95 1.93
CA VAL A 256 19.79 2.33 1.43
C VAL A 256 20.11 3.25 2.59
N GLY A 257 21.32 3.81 2.60
CA GLY A 257 21.86 4.53 3.76
C GLY A 257 21.00 5.70 4.24
N ASN A 258 20.47 6.52 3.34
CA ASN A 258 19.57 7.62 3.73
C ASN A 258 18.25 7.11 4.34
N GLY A 259 17.73 5.98 3.85
CA GLY A 259 16.53 5.34 4.39
C GLY A 259 16.75 4.81 5.80
N ILE A 260 17.91 4.20 6.05
CA ILE A 260 18.31 3.73 7.39
C ILE A 260 18.45 4.90 8.36
N ALA A 261 19.22 5.93 7.99
CA ALA A 261 19.45 7.09 8.84
C ALA A 261 18.14 7.81 9.20
N GLN A 262 17.26 8.05 8.22
CA GLN A 262 15.97 8.70 8.46
C GLN A 262 15.03 7.83 9.31
N ALA A 263 15.03 6.51 9.12
CA ALA A 263 14.25 5.61 9.97
C ALA A 263 14.72 5.68 11.43
N LEU A 264 16.03 5.68 11.68
CA LEU A 264 16.59 5.78 13.02
C LEU A 264 16.30 7.12 13.69
N ILE A 265 16.43 8.24 12.96
CA ILE A 265 16.09 9.57 13.49
C ILE A 265 14.61 9.63 13.92
N ALA A 266 13.70 9.12 13.09
CA ALA A 266 12.28 9.15 13.40
C ALA A 266 11.89 8.17 14.54
N LEU A 267 12.52 6.99 14.60
CA LEU A 267 12.33 6.05 15.71
C LEU A 267 12.93 6.57 17.03
N ASP A 268 14.06 7.28 16.98
CA ASP A 268 14.64 7.95 18.15
C ASP A 268 13.69 9.02 18.70
N ASN A 269 13.08 9.82 17.82
CA ASN A 269 12.03 10.75 18.22
C ASN A 269 10.80 10.04 18.80
N TYR A 270 10.35 8.93 18.20
CA TYR A 270 9.24 8.13 18.71
C TYR A 270 9.50 7.64 20.14
N ARG A 271 10.66 7.03 20.41
CA ARG A 271 10.99 6.52 21.75
C ARG A 271 11.12 7.66 22.77
N ALA A 272 11.67 8.81 22.38
CA ALA A 272 11.78 9.98 23.26
C ALA A 272 10.41 10.56 23.61
N THR A 273 9.46 10.52 22.66
CA THR A 273 8.09 11.04 22.85
C THR A 273 7.22 10.12 23.70
N THR A 274 7.39 8.81 23.55
CA THR A 274 6.49 7.80 24.13
C THR A 274 7.04 7.07 25.35
N GLY A 275 8.35 7.08 25.57
CA GLY A 275 9.01 6.25 26.58
C GLY A 275 8.88 4.74 26.29
N ASP A 276 8.58 4.34 25.05
CA ASP A 276 8.38 2.95 24.67
C ASP A 276 9.67 2.12 24.82
N ALA A 277 9.66 1.16 25.75
CA ALA A 277 10.80 0.30 26.05
C ALA A 277 11.16 -0.62 24.87
N ASP A 278 10.17 -1.09 24.11
CA ASP A 278 10.39 -1.92 22.94
C ASP A 278 11.11 -1.13 21.84
N ALA A 279 10.70 0.10 21.61
CA ALA A 279 11.36 0.98 20.66
C ALA A 279 12.74 1.39 21.13
N THR A 280 12.93 1.60 22.43
CA THR A 280 14.25 1.90 23.01
C THR A 280 15.24 0.79 22.71
N ALA A 281 14.91 -0.45 23.07
CA ALA A 281 15.76 -1.60 22.82
C ALA A 281 16.03 -1.83 21.32
N LEU A 282 15.00 -1.67 20.47
CA LEU A 282 15.13 -1.80 19.03
C LEU A 282 16.09 -0.74 18.44
N VAL A 283 15.93 0.53 18.83
CA VAL A 283 16.74 1.64 18.32
C VAL A 283 18.19 1.49 18.76
N ASP A 284 18.46 1.12 20.01
CA ASP A 284 19.83 0.92 20.50
C ASP A 284 20.55 -0.19 19.72
N ALA A 285 19.87 -1.32 19.49
CA ALA A 285 20.41 -2.41 18.68
C ALA A 285 20.65 -1.98 17.22
N ALA A 286 19.70 -1.25 16.63
CA ALA A 286 19.82 -0.80 15.25
C ALA A 286 20.88 0.30 15.05
N LEU A 287 21.11 1.16 16.05
CA LEU A 287 22.22 2.13 16.06
C LEU A 287 23.58 1.43 16.07
N ALA A 288 23.72 0.30 16.76
CA ALA A 288 24.96 -0.48 16.76
C ALA A 288 25.29 -1.01 15.35
N GLU A 289 24.28 -1.49 14.62
CA GLU A 289 24.45 -1.91 13.22
C GLU A 289 24.72 -0.73 12.29
N ALA A 290 23.98 0.38 12.42
CA ALA A 290 24.13 1.55 11.56
C ALA A 290 25.54 2.16 11.63
N ARG A 291 26.17 2.18 12.82
CA ARG A 291 27.58 2.63 13.01
C ARG A 291 28.60 1.79 12.24
N ARG A 292 28.25 0.60 11.77
CA ARG A 292 29.10 -0.24 10.93
C ARG A 292 28.85 -0.03 9.44
N LEU A 293 27.64 0.38 9.08
CA LEU A 293 27.17 0.49 7.70
C LEU A 293 27.39 1.88 7.09
N LEU A 294 27.41 2.92 7.92
CA LEU A 294 27.49 4.34 7.55
C LEU A 294 28.84 4.93 7.96
#